data_AF-A0A1X3J3B7-F1
#
_entry.id   AF-A0A1X3J3B7-F1
#
_cell.length_a   1.000
_cell.length_b   1.000
_cell.length_c   1.000
_cell.angle_alpha   90.00
_cell.angle_beta   90.00
_cell.angle_gamma   90.00
#
_symmetry.space_group_name_H-M   'P 1'
#
loop_
_entity.id
_entity.type
_entity.pdbx_description
1 polymer ?
#
loop_
_entity_poly.entity_id
_entity_poly.type
_entity_poly.pdbx_seq_one_letter_code
_entity_poly.pdbx_strand_id
1 'polypeptide(L)'
;TPGYRSLAGRERLDDLLYLPQLNKHQIQTLATMTAAMFSSTFEKLCDGFGATDGELTMDVTLKAYQMLARMALHLHAMPPHYDALTTDKDRRNEPDTELLPGAILRLTCAEWWKRKLWLLRCEWREEQLRAACLVSRKTSPYLSQDALSEFRAQREKTRDFLKSFMLENEDGFTIDL
;
A
#
# COMPACT_ATOMS: atom_id res chain seq x y z
N THR A 1 -1.99 15.29 6.86
CA THR A 1 -2.46 15.66 8.22
C THR A 1 -1.29 15.83 9.19
N PRO A 2 -1.45 16.39 10.41
CA PRO A 2 -0.36 16.48 11.40
C PRO A 2 0.24 15.11 11.74
N GLY A 3 -0.60 14.09 11.90
CA GLY A 3 -0.15 12.71 12.17
C GLY A 3 0.67 12.10 11.02
N TYR A 4 0.27 12.34 9.76
CA TYR A 4 1.07 11.92 8.59
C TYR A 4 2.48 12.52 8.61
N ARG A 5 2.59 13.83 8.84
CA ARG A 5 3.89 14.53 8.89
C ARG A 5 4.76 14.06 10.05
N SER A 6 4.15 13.88 11.23
CA SER A 6 4.86 13.37 12.40
C SER A 6 5.41 11.97 12.18
N LEU A 7 4.64 11.09 11.54
CA LEU A 7 5.06 9.71 11.28
C LEU A 7 6.14 9.66 10.19
N ALA A 8 6.01 10.47 9.13
CA ALA A 8 7.02 10.58 8.09
C ALA A 8 8.40 11.00 8.63
N GLY A 9 8.44 12.06 9.44
CA GLY A 9 9.70 12.57 10.00
C GLY A 9 10.32 11.68 11.08
N ARG A 10 9.50 11.04 11.92
CA ARG A 10 9.99 10.16 12.99
C ARG A 10 10.66 8.89 12.44
N GLU A 11 10.09 8.32 11.39
CA GLU A 11 10.49 7.02 10.86
C GLU A 11 11.45 7.13 9.65
N ARG A 12 12.02 8.32 9.41
CA ARG A 12 12.91 8.61 8.26
C ARG A 12 12.25 8.30 6.91
N LEU A 13 10.94 8.52 6.82
CA LEU A 13 10.13 8.36 5.61
C LEU A 13 9.83 9.74 5.01
N ASP A 14 10.81 10.65 4.99
CA ASP A 14 10.64 12.04 4.57
C ASP A 14 10.13 12.17 3.13
N ASP A 15 10.42 11.20 2.27
CA ASP A 15 9.93 11.12 0.90
C ASP A 15 8.39 11.08 0.82
N LEU A 16 7.70 10.63 1.89
CA LEU A 16 6.23 10.73 1.99
C LEU A 16 5.73 12.17 1.84
N LEU A 17 6.52 13.16 2.26
CA LEU A 17 6.15 14.58 2.16
C LEU A 17 6.15 15.09 0.71
N TYR A 18 6.82 14.36 -0.18
CA TYR A 18 6.97 14.66 -1.61
C TYR A 18 6.36 13.58 -2.50
N LEU A 19 5.44 12.77 -1.94
CA LEU A 19 4.85 11.60 -2.60
C LEU A 19 4.41 11.85 -4.06
N PRO A 20 3.72 12.95 -4.41
CA PRO A 20 3.25 13.20 -5.78
C PRO A 20 4.39 13.38 -6.80
N GLN A 21 5.59 13.77 -6.35
CA GLN A 21 6.76 13.96 -7.21
C GLN A 21 7.60 12.69 -7.41
N LEU A 22 7.38 11.65 -6.60
CA LEU A 22 8.20 10.44 -6.65
C LEU A 22 7.92 9.63 -7.92
N ASN A 23 8.99 9.02 -8.45
CA ASN A 23 8.93 8.05 -9.54
C ASN A 23 8.73 6.61 -9.03
N LYS A 24 8.52 5.65 -9.95
CA LYS A 24 8.26 4.23 -9.60
C LYS A 24 9.37 3.60 -8.75
N HIS A 25 10.64 3.92 -9.03
CA HIS A 25 11.77 3.38 -8.28
C HIS A 25 11.81 3.96 -6.86
N GLN A 26 11.64 5.27 -6.71
CA GLN A 26 11.56 5.92 -5.40
C GLN A 26 10.39 5.37 -4.56
N ILE A 27 9.24 5.14 -5.18
CA ILE A 27 8.09 4.50 -4.51
C ILE A 27 8.43 3.06 -4.07
N GLN A 28 9.19 2.29 -4.86
CA GLN A 28 9.65 0.97 -4.44
C GLN A 28 10.54 1.07 -3.19
N THR A 29 11.54 1.94 -3.21
CA THR A 29 12.45 2.14 -2.07
C THR A 29 11.67 2.56 -0.83
N LEU A 30 10.77 3.55 -0.97
CA LEU A 30 9.93 4.03 0.13
C LEU A 30 9.01 2.94 0.68
N ALA A 31 8.45 2.10 -0.19
CA ALA A 31 7.63 0.96 0.21
C ALA A 31 8.43 -0.08 1.00
N THR A 32 9.66 -0.39 0.58
CA THR A 32 10.57 -1.28 1.32
C THR A 32 10.90 -0.72 2.69
N MET A 33 11.21 0.58 2.78
CA MET A 33 11.48 1.24 4.06
C MET A 33 10.24 1.26 4.97
N THR A 34 9.07 1.53 4.41
CA THR A 34 7.80 1.52 5.16
C THR A 34 7.51 0.12 5.70
N ALA A 35 7.63 -0.90 4.86
CA ALA A 35 7.45 -2.30 5.28
C ALA A 35 8.42 -2.72 6.40
N ALA A 36 9.70 -2.33 6.28
CA ALA A 36 10.71 -2.59 7.30
C ALA A 36 10.39 -1.87 8.63
N MET A 37 9.90 -0.63 8.57
CA MET A 37 9.43 0.10 9.75
C MET A 37 8.25 -0.62 10.42
N PHE A 38 7.27 -1.09 9.64
CA PHE A 38 6.13 -1.86 10.18
C PHE A 38 6.59 -3.18 10.79
N SER A 39 7.55 -3.89 10.18
CA SER A 39 8.13 -5.13 10.74
C SER A 39 8.84 -4.86 12.07
N SER A 40 9.73 -3.87 12.11
CA SER A 40 10.46 -3.52 13.34
C SER A 40 9.52 -3.04 14.45
N THR A 41 8.47 -2.29 14.09
CA THR A 41 7.47 -1.83 15.05
C THR A 41 6.63 -3.00 15.56
N PHE A 42 6.26 -3.95 14.69
CA PHE A 42 5.56 -5.16 15.11
C PHE A 42 6.36 -5.95 16.14
N GLU A 43 7.64 -6.24 15.84
CA GLU A 43 8.55 -6.96 16.75
C GLU A 43 8.64 -6.26 18.12
N LYS A 44 8.88 -4.95 18.15
CA LYS A 44 8.94 -4.17 19.39
C LYS A 44 7.63 -4.19 20.19
N LEU A 45 6.49 -4.17 19.51
CA LEU A 45 5.18 -4.23 20.17
C LEU A 45 4.94 -5.61 20.78
N CYS A 46 5.28 -6.68 20.06
CA CYS A 46 5.20 -8.04 20.57
C CYS A 46 6.08 -8.23 21.81
N ASP A 47 7.32 -7.73 21.79
CA ASP A 47 8.23 -7.76 22.94
C ASP A 47 7.65 -6.97 24.12
N GLY A 48 7.16 -5.75 23.86
CA GLY A 48 6.64 -4.83 24.87
C GLY A 48 5.33 -5.28 25.53
N PHE A 49 4.50 -6.07 24.83
CA PHE A 49 3.26 -6.61 25.38
C PHE A 49 3.45 -7.90 26.19
N GLY A 50 4.69 -8.31 26.44
CA GLY A 50 4.96 -9.45 27.28
C GLY A 50 4.74 -10.76 26.54
N ALA A 51 5.39 -10.93 25.39
CA ALA A 51 5.74 -12.26 24.89
C ALA A 51 6.72 -12.95 25.86
N THR A 52 6.30 -13.17 27.11
CA THR A 52 7.03 -13.91 28.13
C THR A 52 7.04 -15.39 27.74
N ASP A 53 8.21 -16.02 27.86
CA ASP A 53 8.49 -17.43 27.50
C ASP A 53 8.46 -17.77 26.00
N GLY A 54 8.56 -16.77 25.11
CA GLY A 54 8.75 -17.00 23.66
C GLY A 54 7.49 -17.43 22.91
N GLU A 55 6.34 -17.49 23.56
CA GLU A 55 5.05 -17.78 22.93
C GLU A 55 4.33 -16.47 22.55
N LEU A 56 4.19 -16.26 21.23
CA LEU A 56 3.39 -15.17 20.68
C LEU A 56 1.90 -15.52 20.80
N THR A 57 1.23 -15.02 21.85
CA THR A 57 -0.21 -15.24 22.01
C THR A 57 -1.03 -14.44 21.00
N MET A 58 -2.24 -14.94 20.69
CA MET A 58 -3.15 -14.27 19.75
C MET A 58 -3.60 -12.89 20.26
N ASP A 59 -3.75 -12.70 21.58
CA ASP A 59 -4.10 -11.42 22.18
C ASP A 59 -2.98 -10.36 22.01
N VAL A 60 -1.72 -10.76 22.27
CA VAL A 60 -0.55 -9.90 22.03
C VAL A 60 -0.47 -9.50 20.55
N THR A 61 -0.64 -10.47 19.66
CA THR A 61 -0.59 -10.27 18.21
C THR A 61 -1.70 -9.32 17.74
N LEU A 62 -2.90 -9.46 18.29
CA LEU A 62 -4.05 -8.63 17.96
C LEU A 62 -3.85 -7.18 18.42
N LYS A 63 -3.33 -6.97 19.64
CA LYS A 63 -2.97 -5.64 20.16
C LYS A 63 -1.88 -4.98 19.30
N ALA A 64 -0.84 -5.72 18.94
CA ALA A 64 0.22 -5.24 18.06
C ALA A 64 -0.34 -4.84 16.69
N TYR A 65 -1.17 -5.70 16.07
CA TYR A 65 -1.86 -5.37 14.82
C TYR A 65 -2.70 -4.10 14.93
N GLN A 66 -3.50 -3.93 15.99
CA GLN A 66 -4.37 -2.76 16.15
C GLN A 66 -3.57 -1.46 16.25
N MET A 67 -2.37 -1.49 16.86
CA MET A 67 -1.47 -0.34 16.86
C MET A 67 -0.88 -0.04 15.48
N LEU A 68 -0.41 -1.08 14.77
CA LEU A 68 0.07 -0.92 13.40
C LEU A 68 -1.02 -0.42 12.46
N ALA A 69 -2.25 -0.92 12.62
CA ALA A 69 -3.40 -0.49 11.85
C ALA A 69 -3.66 1.01 12.01
N ARG A 70 -3.58 1.54 13.23
CA ARG A 70 -3.64 3.00 13.47
C ARG A 70 -2.51 3.74 12.78
N MET A 71 -1.29 3.21 12.76
CA MET A 71 -0.17 3.84 12.03
C MET A 71 -0.43 3.85 10.52
N ALA A 72 -0.94 2.76 9.96
CA ALA A 72 -1.28 2.69 8.54
C ALA A 72 -2.38 3.69 8.15
N LEU A 73 -3.39 3.88 9.01
CA LEU A 73 -4.40 4.92 8.82
C LEU A 73 -3.80 6.33 8.81
N HIS A 74 -2.80 6.60 9.65
CA HIS A 74 -2.08 7.87 9.61
C HIS A 74 -1.30 8.08 8.30
N LEU A 75 -0.91 7.00 7.63
CA LEU A 75 -0.31 7.00 6.29
C LEU A 75 -1.34 7.02 5.15
N HIS A 76 -2.63 7.20 5.46
CA HIS A 76 -3.74 7.13 4.49
C HIS A 76 -3.84 5.75 3.79
N ALA A 77 -3.38 4.69 4.44
CA ALA A 77 -3.53 3.32 3.96
C ALA A 77 -4.51 2.55 4.83
N MET A 78 -5.62 2.08 4.23
CA MET A 78 -6.58 1.23 4.94
C MET A 78 -5.94 -0.12 5.33
N PRO A 79 -5.90 -0.47 6.63
CA PRO A 79 -5.33 -1.73 7.08
C PRO A 79 -6.13 -2.93 6.56
N PRO A 80 -5.45 -4.06 6.23
CA PRO A 80 -6.13 -5.28 5.84
C PRO A 80 -7.02 -5.82 6.97
N HIS A 81 -8.27 -6.18 6.68
CA HIS A 81 -9.23 -6.73 7.66
C HIS A 81 -9.51 -5.82 8.86
N TYR A 82 -9.38 -4.50 8.71
CA TYR A 82 -9.49 -3.53 9.81
C TYR A 82 -10.79 -3.68 10.63
N ASP A 83 -11.94 -3.73 9.96
CA ASP A 83 -13.23 -3.84 10.64
C ASP A 83 -13.40 -5.18 11.37
N ALA A 84 -12.83 -6.25 10.83
CA ALA A 84 -12.88 -7.59 11.42
C ALA A 84 -11.91 -7.77 12.60
N LEU A 85 -10.84 -6.97 12.68
CA LEU A 85 -9.78 -7.09 13.68
C LEU A 85 -9.76 -5.94 14.72
N THR A 86 -10.61 -4.93 14.57
CA THR A 86 -10.71 -3.81 15.52
C THR A 86 -11.71 -4.10 16.64
N THR A 87 -11.34 -3.73 17.87
CA THR A 87 -12.21 -3.76 19.04
C THR A 87 -12.86 -2.40 19.23
N ASP A 88 -13.92 -2.11 18.48
CA ASP A 88 -14.72 -0.91 18.73
C ASP A 88 -15.68 -1.13 19.90
N LYS A 89 -16.01 -0.07 20.64
CA LYS A 89 -16.82 -0.14 21.86
C LYS A 89 -18.22 -0.71 21.62
N ASP A 90 -18.76 -0.49 20.43
CA ASP A 90 -20.12 -0.91 20.04
C ASP A 90 -20.15 -2.26 19.31
N ARG A 91 -19.00 -2.96 19.22
CA ARG A 91 -18.91 -4.20 18.45
C ARG A 91 -19.53 -5.36 19.22
N ARG A 92 -20.48 -6.05 18.58
CA ARG A 92 -21.25 -7.17 19.16
C ARG A 92 -20.50 -8.51 19.14
N ASN A 93 -19.53 -8.67 18.24
CA ASN A 93 -18.78 -9.91 18.02
C ASN A 93 -17.30 -9.72 18.31
N GLU A 94 -16.66 -10.78 18.81
CA GLU A 94 -15.22 -10.81 19.03
C GLU A 94 -14.44 -10.65 17.69
N PRO A 95 -13.22 -10.09 17.73
CA PRO A 95 -12.36 -10.01 16.56
C PRO A 95 -12.04 -11.39 15.98
N ASP A 96 -12.07 -11.50 14.65
CA ASP A 96 -11.77 -12.75 13.95
C ASP A 96 -10.25 -12.96 13.88
N THR A 97 -9.71 -13.70 14.85
CA THR A 97 -8.27 -13.91 14.99
C THR A 97 -7.66 -14.74 13.86
N GLU A 98 -8.44 -15.47 13.07
CA GLU A 98 -7.92 -16.27 11.95
C GLU A 98 -7.36 -15.38 10.82
N LEU A 99 -7.85 -14.15 10.69
CA LEU A 99 -7.41 -13.18 9.68
C LEU A 99 -6.08 -12.49 10.04
N LEU A 100 -5.65 -12.63 11.29
CA LEU A 100 -4.55 -11.88 11.87
C LEU A 100 -3.19 -12.15 11.19
N PRO A 101 -2.79 -13.42 10.90
CA PRO A 101 -1.51 -13.68 10.22
C PRO A 101 -1.46 -13.05 8.83
N GLY A 102 -2.55 -13.16 8.06
CA GLY A 102 -2.65 -12.57 6.72
C GLY A 102 -2.59 -11.05 6.75
N ALA A 103 -3.22 -10.43 7.75
CA ALA A 103 -3.23 -8.98 7.90
C ALA A 103 -1.84 -8.42 8.26
N ILE A 104 -1.12 -9.08 9.16
CA ILE A 104 0.25 -8.70 9.55
C ILE A 104 1.20 -8.87 8.37
N LEU A 105 1.15 -10.01 7.67
CA LEU A 105 1.97 -10.27 6.49
C LEU A 105 1.80 -9.18 5.42
N ARG A 106 0.60 -8.63 5.25
CA ARG A 106 0.36 -7.52 4.33
C ARG A 106 0.99 -6.21 4.83
N LEU A 107 0.84 -5.89 6.12
CA LEU A 107 1.38 -4.67 6.72
C LEU A 107 2.92 -4.66 6.77
N THR A 108 3.57 -5.82 6.78
CA THR A 108 5.04 -5.95 6.74
C THR A 108 5.57 -6.25 5.32
N CYS A 109 4.70 -6.28 4.30
CA CYS A 109 5.09 -6.59 2.93
C CYS A 109 5.37 -5.34 2.09
N ALA A 110 6.59 -5.24 1.54
CA ALA A 110 6.99 -4.14 0.65
C ALA A 110 6.11 -4.04 -0.60
N GLU A 111 5.75 -5.15 -1.24
CA GLU A 111 4.90 -5.11 -2.44
C GLU A 111 3.47 -4.64 -2.14
N TRP A 112 2.94 -4.91 -0.95
CA TRP A 112 1.65 -4.35 -0.55
C TRP A 112 1.74 -2.83 -0.37
N TRP A 113 2.76 -2.35 0.35
CA TRP A 113 3.01 -0.92 0.53
C TRP A 113 3.26 -0.19 -0.79
N LYS A 114 4.00 -0.80 -1.72
CA LYS A 114 4.24 -0.24 -3.06
C LYS A 114 2.93 0.04 -3.78
N ARG A 115 2.00 -0.93 -3.76
CA ARG A 115 0.67 -0.75 -4.39
C ARG A 115 -0.11 0.37 -3.70
N LYS A 116 -0.12 0.43 -2.37
CA LYS A 116 -0.84 1.45 -1.60
C LYS A 116 -0.27 2.85 -1.82
N LEU A 117 1.05 3.01 -1.69
CA LEU A 117 1.73 4.28 -1.89
C LEU A 117 1.66 4.75 -3.35
N TRP A 118 1.71 3.84 -4.32
CA TRP A 118 1.54 4.19 -5.73
C TRP A 118 0.12 4.72 -6.03
N LEU A 119 -0.92 4.06 -5.49
CA LEU A 119 -2.29 4.55 -5.63
C LEU A 119 -2.45 5.95 -5.01
N LEU A 120 -1.98 6.13 -3.77
CA LEU A 120 -2.05 7.40 -3.07
C LEU A 120 -1.28 8.51 -3.82
N ARG A 121 -0.11 8.18 -4.36
CA ARG A 121 0.69 9.07 -5.22
C ARG A 121 -0.10 9.50 -6.46
N CYS A 122 -0.76 8.57 -7.14
CA CYS A 122 -1.57 8.87 -8.32
C CYS A 122 -2.77 9.76 -7.98
N GLU A 123 -3.50 9.45 -6.91
CA GLU A 123 -4.63 10.25 -6.42
C GLU A 123 -4.18 11.68 -6.11
N TRP A 124 -3.13 11.86 -5.32
CA TRP A 124 -2.65 13.19 -4.95
C TRP A 124 -2.09 13.98 -6.13
N ARG A 125 -1.41 13.31 -7.07
CA ARG A 125 -0.92 13.95 -8.29
C ARG A 125 -2.10 14.45 -9.14
N GLU A 126 -3.16 13.66 -9.27
CA GLU A 126 -4.34 14.05 -10.01
C GLU A 126 -5.07 15.23 -9.34
N GLU A 127 -5.22 15.22 -8.01
CA GLU A 127 -5.80 16.35 -7.28
C GLU A 127 -4.99 17.64 -7.43
N GLN A 128 -3.65 17.56 -7.44
CA GLN A 128 -2.80 18.72 -7.74
C GLN A 128 -3.05 19.26 -9.15
N LEU A 129 -3.15 18.38 -10.15
CA LEU A 129 -3.40 18.78 -11.54
C LEU A 129 -4.80 19.35 -11.73
N ARG A 130 -5.80 18.83 -10.99
CA ARG A 130 -7.15 19.39 -10.95
C ARG A 130 -7.16 20.79 -10.33
N ALA A 131 -6.48 20.97 -9.20
CA ALA A 131 -6.32 22.28 -8.56
C ALA A 131 -5.59 23.30 -9.46
N ALA A 132 -4.65 22.83 -10.28
CA ALA A 132 -3.97 23.65 -11.29
C ALA A 132 -4.80 23.87 -12.58
N CYS A 133 -6.07 23.47 -12.62
CA CYS A 133 -6.97 23.57 -13.80
C CYS A 133 -6.47 22.82 -15.06
N LEU A 134 -5.55 21.87 -14.90
CA LEU A 134 -5.08 20.99 -15.97
C LEU A 134 -6.02 19.81 -16.24
N VAL A 135 -6.96 19.57 -15.32
CA VAL A 135 -8.11 18.67 -15.49
C VAL A 135 -9.36 19.54 -15.47
N SER A 136 -9.95 19.78 -16.63
CA SER A 136 -11.11 20.66 -16.82
C SER A 136 -11.85 20.33 -18.09
N ARG A 137 -13.11 20.77 -18.21
CA ARG A 137 -13.91 20.58 -19.44
C ARG A 137 -13.22 21.12 -20.70
N LYS A 138 -12.37 22.15 -20.58
CA LYS A 138 -11.67 22.79 -21.70
C LYS A 138 -10.33 22.13 -22.02
N THR A 139 -9.60 21.64 -21.02
CA THR A 139 -8.24 21.10 -21.19
C THR A 139 -8.23 19.59 -21.30
N SER A 140 -8.80 18.91 -20.31
CA SER A 140 -8.92 17.44 -20.26
C SER A 140 -10.07 17.07 -19.33
N PRO A 141 -11.25 16.65 -19.86
CA PRO A 141 -12.48 16.58 -19.07
C PRO A 141 -12.52 15.55 -17.94
N TYR A 142 -11.75 14.47 -18.04
CA TYR A 142 -11.88 13.31 -17.13
C TYR A 142 -10.64 13.07 -16.27
N LEU A 143 -9.46 13.13 -16.88
CA LEU A 143 -8.20 12.78 -16.24
C LEU A 143 -7.04 13.56 -16.87
N SER A 144 -5.96 13.76 -16.13
CA SER A 144 -4.78 14.47 -16.62
C SER A 144 -4.05 13.75 -17.74
N GLN A 145 -3.30 14.50 -18.57
CA GLN A 145 -2.42 13.91 -19.59
C GLN A 145 -1.36 12.98 -18.97
N ASP A 146 -0.86 13.32 -17.79
CA ASP A 146 0.04 12.47 -16.99
C ASP A 146 -0.61 11.09 -16.75
N ALA A 147 -1.82 11.05 -16.20
CA ALA A 147 -2.54 9.80 -15.95
C ALA A 147 -2.84 9.02 -17.24
N LEU A 148 -3.20 9.71 -18.33
CA LEU A 148 -3.47 9.06 -19.62
C LEU A 148 -2.23 8.39 -20.19
N SER A 149 -1.09 9.09 -20.15
CA SER A 149 0.19 8.58 -20.64
C SER A 149 0.64 7.35 -19.86
N GLU A 150 0.52 7.37 -18.53
CA GLU A 150 0.85 6.25 -17.67
C GLU A 150 -0.02 5.02 -17.96
N PHE A 151 -1.33 5.22 -18.15
CA PHE A 151 -2.24 4.15 -18.54
C PHE A 151 -1.87 3.51 -19.87
N ARG A 152 -1.55 4.34 -20.89
CA ARG A 152 -1.11 3.86 -22.20
C ARG A 152 0.21 3.09 -22.12
N ALA A 153 1.19 3.60 -21.40
CA ALA A 153 2.48 2.94 -21.18
C ALA A 153 2.31 1.59 -20.46
N GLN A 154 1.39 1.50 -19.51
CA GLN A 154 1.10 0.22 -18.85
C GLN A 154 0.47 -0.79 -19.81
N ARG A 155 -0.50 -0.38 -20.64
CA ARG A 155 -1.11 -1.26 -21.66
C ARG A 155 -0.10 -1.71 -22.69
N GLU A 156 0.78 -0.82 -23.13
CA GLU A 156 1.87 -1.14 -24.05
C GLU A 156 2.80 -2.18 -23.46
N LYS A 157 3.28 -2.01 -22.23
CA LYS A 157 4.10 -3.02 -21.54
C LYS A 157 3.40 -4.38 -21.43
N THR A 158 2.11 -4.39 -21.11
CA THR A 158 1.33 -5.64 -21.06
C THR A 158 1.20 -6.28 -22.44
N ARG A 159 0.94 -5.48 -23.48
CA ARG A 159 0.88 -5.97 -24.87
C ARG A 159 2.22 -6.56 -25.30
N ASP A 160 3.30 -5.84 -25.06
CA ASP A 160 4.65 -6.26 -25.47
C ASP A 160 5.08 -7.52 -24.70
N PHE A 161 4.72 -7.62 -23.41
CA PHE A 161 4.83 -8.86 -22.65
C PHE A 161 4.07 -9.98 -23.35
N LEU A 162 2.76 -9.83 -23.62
CA LEU A 162 1.97 -10.89 -24.25
C LEU A 162 2.54 -11.33 -25.61
N LYS A 163 3.01 -10.39 -26.44
CA LYS A 163 3.67 -10.70 -27.72
C LYS A 163 4.96 -11.50 -27.57
N SER A 164 5.69 -11.30 -26.48
CA SER A 164 6.91 -12.07 -26.20
C SER A 164 6.66 -13.52 -25.77
N PHE A 165 5.43 -13.85 -25.34
CA PHE A 165 5.02 -15.21 -25.02
C PHE A 165 4.19 -15.77 -26.20
N MET A 166 4.86 -16.29 -27.22
CA MET A 166 4.18 -16.99 -28.31
C MET A 166 3.47 -18.23 -27.74
N LEU A 167 2.15 -18.32 -27.96
CA LEU A 167 1.38 -19.53 -27.66
C LEU A 167 1.59 -20.51 -28.81
N GLU A 168 2.49 -21.48 -28.60
CA GLU A 168 2.62 -22.64 -29.49
C GLU A 168 1.62 -23.71 -29.05
N ASN A 169 0.71 -24.10 -29.95
CA ASN A 169 -0.16 -25.26 -29.74
C ASN A 169 0.62 -26.56 -30.03
N GLU A 170 0.16 -27.71 -29.52
CA GLU A 170 0.84 -29.03 -29.72
C GLU A 170 1.03 -29.40 -31.21
N ASP A 171 0.22 -28.82 -32.10
CA ASP A 171 0.30 -29.00 -33.56
C ASP A 171 1.30 -28.04 -34.26
N GLY A 172 2.09 -27.26 -33.52
CA GLY A 172 3.07 -26.32 -34.09
C GLY A 172 2.45 -25.05 -34.70
N PHE A 173 1.15 -24.81 -34.49
CA PHE A 173 0.51 -23.56 -34.86
C PHE A 173 0.83 -22.47 -33.84
N THR A 174 1.49 -21.43 -34.31
CA THR A 174 1.72 -20.19 -33.56
C THR A 174 0.60 -19.21 -33.89
N ILE A 175 -0.16 -18.78 -32.88
CA ILE A 175 -1.10 -17.67 -33.04
C ILE A 175 -0.37 -16.40 -32.61
N ASP A 176 -0.12 -15.51 -33.56
CA ASP A 176 0.41 -14.17 -33.28
C ASP A 176 -0.75 -13.27 -32.83
N LEU A 177 -0.57 -12.54 -31.72
CA LEU A 177 -1.61 -11.71 -31.09
C LEU A 177 -1.56 -10.22 -31.50
#